data_AF-M1Q643-F1
#
_entry.id   AF-M1Q643-F1
#
_cell.length_a   1.000
_cell.length_b   1.000
_cell.length_c   1.000
_cell.angle_alpha   90.00
_cell.angle_beta   90.00
_cell.angle_gamma   90.00
#
_symmetry.space_group_name_H-M   'P 1'
#
loop_
_entity.id
_entity.type
_entity.pdbx_description
1 polymer ?
#
loop_
_entity_poly.entity_id
_entity_poly.type
_entity_poly.pdbx_seq_one_letter_code
_entity_poly.pdbx_strand_id
1 'polypeptide(L)'
;MTLRTHWKEMTLEMQRLEEENNRIFIEAYGLQDELTPEVQLSEITLTCNPYYRYGNNKTDEELEALLLTDTIKELISYAVGCMFGRYSPEKEGLILANQGEKLADFKEKVPGATFLPDEDNIVPILDDEYYTDDIVGRFKEFLKLTFGAETLSENLDFIAGALSKKAESPEKVIRNYFLRDFYNDHVKMYKKRPIYWLFTSSEKGKAFNALVYMHRYDKTTLAKMRIDYLLDFESKLDAQRSLLEKEITENSKNSGKAESELAKLNKKINELVKYDELLKNKADQMIEIDLDDGVVENYKKFEGLVGKI
;
A
#
# COMPACT_ATOMS: atom_id res chain seq x y z
N MET A 1 16.02 -11.04 21.47
CA MET A 1 15.22 -9.97 22.09
C MET A 1 14.08 -9.66 21.13
N THR A 2 12.82 -9.65 21.57
CA THR A 2 11.69 -9.36 20.68
C THR A 2 11.63 -7.85 20.40
N LEU A 3 11.18 -7.46 19.20
CA LEU A 3 11.10 -6.05 18.78
C LEU A 3 10.30 -5.19 19.76
N ARG A 4 9.18 -5.73 20.27
CA ARG A 4 8.33 -5.03 21.24
C ARG A 4 9.03 -4.73 22.55
N THR A 5 9.86 -5.65 23.05
CA THR A 5 10.65 -5.44 24.28
C THR A 5 11.65 -4.32 24.06
N HIS A 6 12.35 -4.31 22.93
CA HIS A 6 13.28 -3.24 22.58
C HIS A 6 12.59 -1.87 22.52
N TRP A 7 11.41 -1.77 21.90
CA TRP A 7 10.62 -0.52 21.87
C TRP A 7 10.15 -0.06 23.25
N LYS A 8 9.79 -0.99 24.14
CA LYS A 8 9.43 -0.67 25.51
C LYS A 8 10.62 -0.07 26.26
N GLU A 9 11.78 -0.71 26.16
CA GLU A 9 13.01 -0.23 26.79
C GLU A 9 13.43 1.13 26.25
N MET A 10 13.36 1.35 24.93
CA MET A 10 13.64 2.64 24.32
C MET A 10 12.68 3.74 24.81
N THR A 11 11.41 3.42 25.01
CA THR A 11 10.41 4.37 25.55
C THR A 11 10.70 4.74 26.99
N LEU A 12 11.02 3.74 27.83
CA LEU A 12 11.35 3.96 29.24
C LEU A 12 12.67 4.70 29.42
N GLU A 13 13.66 4.41 28.57
CA GLU A 13 14.93 5.14 28.59
C GLU A 13 14.75 6.60 28.17
N MET A 14 13.94 6.86 27.13
CA MET A 14 13.62 8.25 26.75
C MET A 14 12.91 8.99 27.88
N GLN A 15 11.93 8.36 28.53
CA GLN A 15 11.25 8.93 29.70
C GLN A 15 12.25 9.30 30.80
N ARG A 16 13.15 8.37 31.16
CA ARG A 16 14.19 8.61 32.18
C ARG A 16 15.09 9.79 31.82
N LEU A 17 15.47 9.92 30.54
CA LEU A 17 16.29 11.03 30.07
C LEU A 17 15.54 12.37 30.11
N GLU A 18 14.26 12.39 29.75
CA GLU A 18 13.42 13.59 29.86
C GLU A 18 13.21 14.02 31.33
N GLU A 19 12.95 13.07 32.23
CA GLU A 19 12.82 13.34 33.67
C GLU A 19 14.12 13.85 34.29
N GLU A 20 15.27 13.33 33.87
CA GLU A 20 16.57 13.81 34.32
C GLU A 20 16.85 15.24 33.83
N ASN A 21 16.52 15.54 32.58
CA ASN A 21 16.59 16.90 32.06
C ASN A 21 15.72 17.85 32.88
N ASN A 22 14.46 17.46 33.14
CA ASN A 22 13.54 18.26 33.96
C ASN A 22 14.10 18.49 35.36
N ARG A 23 14.67 17.47 36.00
CA ARG A 23 15.30 17.61 37.32
C ARG A 23 16.43 18.63 37.31
N ILE A 24 17.33 18.55 36.32
CA ILE A 24 18.45 19.49 36.17
C ILE A 24 17.93 20.92 36.01
N PHE A 25 16.91 21.14 35.19
CA PHE A 25 16.32 22.47 35.00
C PHE A 25 15.60 22.98 36.25
N ILE A 26 14.77 22.15 36.88
CA ILE A 26 14.04 22.52 38.11
C ILE A 26 15.03 22.92 39.21
N GLU A 27 16.12 22.16 39.38
CA GLU A 27 17.16 22.48 40.36
C GLU A 27 17.89 23.79 40.03
N ALA A 28 18.28 23.98 38.76
CA ALA A 28 18.99 25.17 38.32
C ALA A 28 18.17 26.47 38.48
N TYR A 29 16.84 26.39 38.36
CA TYR A 29 15.95 27.54 38.47
C TYR A 29 15.29 27.70 39.85
N GLY A 30 15.48 26.76 40.77
CA GLY A 30 14.87 26.82 42.11
C GLY A 30 13.34 26.63 42.10
N LEU A 31 12.82 25.81 41.18
CA LEU A 31 11.37 25.62 40.94
C LEU A 31 10.79 24.36 41.60
N GLN A 32 11.47 23.79 42.60
CA GLN A 32 11.10 22.50 43.21
C GLN A 32 9.70 22.50 43.85
N ASP A 33 9.22 23.67 44.29
CA ASP A 33 7.90 23.84 44.90
C ASP A 33 6.79 24.04 43.85
N GLU A 34 7.14 24.30 42.59
CA GLU A 34 6.20 24.63 41.50
C GLU A 34 6.07 23.51 40.46
N LEU A 35 7.14 22.76 40.21
CA LEU A 35 7.22 21.77 39.14
C LEU A 35 7.77 20.44 39.65
N THR A 36 7.34 19.36 38.99
CA THR A 36 7.82 18.01 39.25
C THR A 36 8.53 17.47 38.00
N PRO A 37 9.60 16.68 38.16
CA PRO A 37 10.40 16.20 37.01
C PRO A 37 9.71 15.11 36.19
N GLU A 38 8.73 14.39 36.77
CA GLU A 38 8.08 13.22 36.18
C GLU A 38 7.36 13.54 34.86
N VAL A 39 7.52 12.65 33.88
CA VAL A 39 6.91 12.79 32.55
C VAL A 39 5.98 11.61 32.31
N GLN A 40 4.77 11.86 31.79
CA GLN A 40 3.86 10.77 31.48
C GLN A 40 4.32 10.02 30.21
N LEU A 41 4.14 8.70 30.16
CA LEU A 41 4.44 7.92 28.94
C LEU A 41 3.73 8.48 27.71
N SER A 42 2.58 9.10 27.86
CA SER A 42 1.84 9.72 26.77
C SER A 42 2.47 10.97 26.17
N GLU A 43 3.46 11.54 26.83
CA GLU A 43 4.21 12.71 26.38
C GLU A 43 5.48 12.30 25.62
N ILE A 44 5.90 11.04 25.74
CA ILE A 44 7.08 10.51 25.07
C ILE A 44 6.78 10.29 23.58
N THR A 45 7.25 11.20 22.74
CA THR A 45 6.86 11.35 21.32
C THR A 45 7.40 10.29 20.34
N LEU A 46 7.92 9.16 20.84
CA LEU A 46 8.43 8.06 20.01
C LEU A 46 7.29 7.38 19.22
N THR A 47 7.52 7.08 17.94
CA THR A 47 6.50 6.45 17.07
C THR A 47 6.15 5.02 17.47
N CYS A 48 7.04 4.33 18.18
CA CYS A 48 6.82 2.99 18.74
C CYS A 48 6.11 3.03 20.10
N ASN A 49 5.86 4.21 20.66
CA ASN A 49 5.18 4.36 21.93
C ASN A 49 3.66 4.45 21.70
N PRO A 50 2.89 3.41 22.09
CA PRO A 50 1.47 3.38 21.82
C PRO A 50 0.69 4.41 22.67
N TYR A 51 1.18 4.75 23.87
CA TYR A 51 0.54 5.74 24.75
C TYR A 51 0.49 7.13 24.10
N TYR A 52 1.59 7.54 23.47
CA TYR A 52 1.64 8.78 22.70
C TYR A 52 0.82 8.69 21.40
N ARG A 53 1.00 7.60 20.64
CA ARG A 53 0.44 7.47 19.28
C ARG A 53 -1.09 7.38 19.26
N TYR A 54 -1.71 6.74 20.25
CA TYR A 54 -3.15 6.47 20.27
C TYR A 54 -3.92 7.13 21.44
N GLY A 55 -3.21 7.80 22.34
CA GLY A 55 -3.74 8.53 23.49
C GLY A 55 -4.14 7.64 24.67
N ASN A 56 -4.42 8.29 25.81
CA ASN A 56 -4.47 7.65 27.13
C ASN A 56 -5.83 7.05 27.53
N ASN A 57 -6.83 7.13 26.65
CA ASN A 57 -8.20 6.72 26.97
C ASN A 57 -8.48 5.26 26.55
N LYS A 58 -7.45 4.44 26.39
CA LYS A 58 -7.51 3.05 25.90
C LYS A 58 -6.81 2.12 26.88
N THR A 59 -7.23 0.87 26.93
CA THR A 59 -6.52 -0.15 27.71
C THR A 59 -5.19 -0.51 27.06
N ASP A 60 -4.26 -1.08 27.83
CA ASP A 60 -2.99 -1.56 27.29
C ASP A 60 -3.20 -2.57 26.15
N GLU A 61 -4.21 -3.45 26.25
CA GLU A 61 -4.53 -4.42 25.19
C GLU A 61 -5.01 -3.74 23.89
N GLU A 62 -5.82 -2.69 24.01
CA GLU A 62 -6.28 -1.91 22.85
C GLU A 62 -5.12 -1.16 22.19
N LEU A 63 -4.22 -0.60 23.00
CA LEU A 63 -3.01 0.08 22.56
C LEU A 63 -2.06 -0.86 21.80
N GLU A 64 -1.83 -2.07 22.33
CA GLU A 64 -1.01 -3.08 21.67
C GLU A 64 -1.63 -3.58 20.36
N ALA A 65 -2.96 -3.76 20.31
CA ALA A 65 -3.65 -4.18 19.10
C ALA A 65 -3.57 -3.12 17.99
N LEU A 66 -3.67 -1.83 18.34
CA LEU A 66 -3.50 -0.72 17.40
C LEU A 66 -2.06 -0.63 16.90
N LEU A 67 -1.07 -0.74 17.81
CA LEU A 67 0.34 -0.71 17.46
C LEU A 67 0.69 -1.85 16.50
N LEU A 68 0.22 -3.07 16.78
CA LEU A 68 0.39 -4.23 15.91
C LEU A 68 -0.19 -3.97 14.51
N THR A 69 -1.44 -3.50 14.45
CA THR A 69 -2.14 -3.24 13.19
C THR A 69 -1.37 -2.23 12.34
N ASP A 70 -0.96 -1.10 12.94
CA ASP A 70 -0.20 -0.07 12.24
C ASP A 70 1.20 -0.53 11.83
N THR A 71 1.88 -1.33 12.66
CA THR A 71 3.19 -1.92 12.33
C THR A 71 3.08 -2.82 11.10
N ILE A 72 2.00 -3.61 10.98
CA ILE A 72 1.73 -4.44 9.80
C ILE A 72 1.46 -3.57 8.56
N LYS A 73 0.70 -2.48 8.70
CA LYS A 73 0.47 -1.53 7.60
C LYS A 73 1.76 -0.85 7.14
N GLU A 74 2.65 -0.51 8.08
CA GLU A 74 3.98 0.05 7.80
C GLU A 74 4.87 -0.96 7.06
N LEU A 75 4.85 -2.24 7.46
CA LEU A 75 5.52 -3.33 6.74
C LEU A 75 5.01 -3.46 5.30
N ILE A 76 3.69 -3.42 5.11
CA ILE A 76 3.08 -3.47 3.77
C ILE A 76 3.50 -2.25 2.94
N SER A 77 3.48 -1.05 3.53
CA SER A 77 3.93 0.18 2.85
C SER A 77 5.39 0.12 2.43
N TYR A 78 6.26 -0.43 3.30
CA TYR A 78 7.66 -0.68 3.00
C TYR A 78 7.83 -1.71 1.87
N ALA A 79 7.07 -2.81 1.89
CA ALA A 79 7.08 -3.80 0.83
C ALA A 79 6.67 -3.19 -0.52
N VAL A 80 5.61 -2.37 -0.56
CA VAL A 80 5.21 -1.63 -1.77
C VAL A 80 6.31 -0.66 -2.22
N GLY A 81 7.01 0.00 -1.28
CA GLY A 81 8.18 0.81 -1.61
C GLY A 81 9.34 0.01 -2.22
N CYS A 82 9.52 -1.24 -1.79
CA CYS A 82 10.47 -2.16 -2.44
C CYS A 82 9.97 -2.58 -3.83
N MET A 83 8.66 -2.82 -4.01
CA MET A 83 8.08 -3.12 -5.33
C MET A 83 8.33 -1.99 -6.33
N PHE A 84 8.32 -0.73 -5.89
CA PHE A 84 8.63 0.41 -6.75
C PHE A 84 10.12 0.77 -6.82
N GLY A 85 10.96 0.12 -6.00
CA GLY A 85 12.40 0.35 -5.95
C GLY A 85 12.80 1.60 -5.18
N ARG A 86 11.85 2.20 -4.44
CA ARG A 86 12.15 3.31 -3.54
C ARG A 86 13.03 2.86 -2.37
N TYR A 87 12.87 1.60 -1.97
CA TYR A 87 13.65 0.93 -0.94
C TYR A 87 14.19 -0.41 -1.45
N SER A 88 15.14 -0.99 -0.71
CA SER A 88 15.56 -2.38 -0.86
C SER A 88 15.74 -3.02 0.52
N PRO A 89 15.38 -4.31 0.72
CA PRO A 89 15.75 -5.06 1.92
C PRO A 89 17.26 -5.20 2.10
N GLU A 90 18.03 -5.08 1.01
CA GLU A 90 19.47 -5.36 0.95
C GLU A 90 20.31 -4.08 1.01
N LYS A 91 19.68 -2.90 1.00
CA LYS A 91 20.39 -1.61 1.10
C LYS A 91 19.55 -0.56 1.83
N GLU A 92 20.16 0.04 2.86
CA GLU A 92 19.55 1.11 3.63
C GLU A 92 19.38 2.41 2.82
N GLY A 93 18.34 3.16 3.16
CA GLY A 93 18.05 4.47 2.58
C GLY A 93 17.17 4.43 1.32
N LEU A 94 17.04 5.59 0.69
CA LEU A 94 16.28 5.74 -0.56
C LEU A 94 17.12 5.28 -1.76
N ILE A 95 16.53 4.47 -2.63
CA ILE A 95 17.21 3.94 -3.82
C ILE A 95 16.76 4.68 -5.08
N LEU A 96 15.52 4.49 -5.51
CA LEU A 96 14.89 5.26 -6.59
C LEU A 96 14.03 6.37 -5.99
N ALA A 97 14.49 7.60 -6.08
CA ALA A 97 13.83 8.77 -5.50
C ALA A 97 14.02 10.05 -6.33
N ASN A 98 14.64 9.98 -7.50
CA ASN A 98 14.76 11.11 -8.42
C ASN A 98 13.97 10.88 -9.71
N GLN A 99 13.56 11.97 -10.36
CA GLN A 99 12.81 11.90 -11.60
C GLN A 99 13.60 11.20 -12.70
N GLY A 100 12.95 10.24 -13.36
CA GLY A 100 13.52 9.55 -14.53
C GLY A 100 14.44 8.38 -14.20
N GLU A 101 14.66 8.06 -12.91
CA GLU A 101 15.38 6.86 -12.51
C GLU A 101 14.56 5.60 -12.87
N LYS A 102 15.27 4.55 -13.32
CA LYS A 102 14.71 3.32 -13.86
C LYS A 102 15.28 2.10 -13.16
N LEU A 103 14.84 0.92 -13.58
CA LEU A 103 15.34 -0.36 -13.10
C LEU A 103 16.87 -0.51 -13.28
N ALA A 104 17.44 0.07 -14.34
CA ALA A 104 18.89 0.07 -14.55
C ALA A 104 19.64 0.77 -13.41
N ASP A 105 19.16 1.96 -13.01
CA ASP A 105 19.72 2.73 -11.89
C ASP A 105 19.59 1.96 -10.55
N PHE A 106 18.49 1.22 -10.37
CA PHE A 106 18.32 0.36 -9.19
C PHE A 106 19.38 -0.73 -9.14
N LYS A 107 19.60 -1.44 -10.26
CA LYS A 107 20.59 -2.51 -10.36
C LYS A 107 22.02 -2.02 -10.17
N GLU A 108 22.31 -0.79 -10.58
CA GLU A 108 23.61 -0.15 -10.30
C GLU A 108 23.77 0.18 -8.81
N LYS A 109 22.72 0.75 -8.19
CA LYS A 109 22.74 1.15 -6.78
C LYS A 109 22.69 -0.03 -5.81
N VAL A 110 22.05 -1.14 -6.20
CA VAL A 110 21.89 -2.37 -5.40
C VAL A 110 22.33 -3.57 -6.25
N PRO A 111 23.65 -3.73 -6.48
CA PRO A 111 24.17 -4.81 -7.31
C PRO A 111 23.88 -6.16 -6.65
N GLY A 112 23.34 -7.10 -7.43
CA GLY A 112 22.99 -8.44 -6.96
C GLY A 112 21.65 -8.53 -6.22
N ALA A 113 20.82 -7.48 -6.28
CA ALA A 113 19.53 -7.48 -5.61
C ALA A 113 18.65 -8.66 -6.01
N THR A 114 18.12 -9.36 -5.02
CA THR A 114 17.27 -10.54 -5.23
C THR A 114 15.79 -10.18 -5.40
N PHE A 115 15.36 -9.04 -4.83
CA PHE A 115 14.03 -8.47 -5.05
C PHE A 115 14.11 -7.22 -5.91
N LEU A 116 13.85 -7.39 -7.21
CA LEU A 116 13.87 -6.31 -8.17
C LEU A 116 12.55 -5.54 -8.16
N PRO A 117 12.60 -4.21 -8.31
CA PRO A 117 11.39 -3.45 -8.46
C PRO A 117 10.70 -3.78 -9.78
N ASP A 118 9.41 -3.49 -9.80
CA ASP A 118 8.58 -3.58 -10.98
C ASP A 118 9.20 -2.81 -12.14
N GLU A 119 9.30 -3.45 -13.32
CA GLU A 119 10.10 -2.93 -14.42
C GLU A 119 9.48 -1.68 -15.03
N ASP A 120 8.17 -1.72 -15.28
CA ASP A 120 7.44 -0.65 -15.96
C ASP A 120 6.75 0.33 -15.01
N ASN A 121 6.87 0.10 -13.70
CA ASN A 121 6.37 0.97 -12.64
C ASN A 121 4.84 0.93 -12.50
N ILE A 122 4.21 -0.18 -12.91
CA ILE A 122 2.76 -0.37 -12.87
C ILE A 122 2.46 -1.66 -12.08
N VAL A 123 1.89 -1.51 -10.88
CA VAL A 123 1.52 -2.66 -10.05
C VAL A 123 -0.01 -2.81 -10.00
N PRO A 124 -0.60 -3.83 -10.64
CA PRO A 124 -2.05 -4.05 -10.64
C PRO A 124 -2.60 -4.39 -9.25
N ILE A 125 -3.79 -3.86 -8.95
CA ILE A 125 -4.58 -4.19 -7.76
C ILE A 125 -5.99 -4.57 -8.22
N LEU A 126 -6.18 -5.87 -8.43
CA LEU A 126 -7.45 -6.44 -8.90
C LEU A 126 -8.10 -7.32 -7.83
N ASP A 127 -9.39 -7.61 -8.04
CA ASP A 127 -10.20 -8.36 -7.08
C ASP A 127 -9.97 -9.87 -7.09
N ASP A 128 -9.15 -10.35 -8.03
CA ASP A 128 -8.67 -11.74 -8.10
C ASP A 128 -7.25 -11.79 -8.69
N GLU A 129 -6.65 -12.99 -8.70
CA GLU A 129 -5.30 -13.25 -9.24
C GLU A 129 -5.32 -13.37 -10.77
N TYR A 130 -5.37 -12.22 -11.47
CA TYR A 130 -5.31 -12.16 -12.93
C TYR A 130 -3.88 -12.11 -13.48
N TYR A 131 -2.90 -11.79 -12.63
CA TYR A 131 -1.48 -11.64 -12.94
C TYR A 131 -0.65 -12.26 -11.83
N THR A 132 0.47 -12.89 -12.20
CA THR A 132 1.40 -13.49 -11.22
C THR A 132 2.20 -12.46 -10.45
N ASP A 133 2.35 -11.26 -11.01
CA ASP A 133 3.07 -10.10 -10.48
C ASP A 133 2.12 -8.99 -10.01
N ASP A 134 0.86 -9.32 -9.71
CA ASP A 134 -0.03 -8.38 -9.02
C ASP A 134 0.49 -8.01 -7.63
N ILE A 135 -0.10 -7.00 -7.00
CA ILE A 135 0.38 -6.50 -5.70
C ILE A 135 0.45 -7.59 -4.61
N VAL A 136 -0.44 -8.59 -4.64
CA VAL A 136 -0.50 -9.67 -3.65
C VAL A 136 0.57 -10.70 -3.97
N GLY A 137 0.75 -11.07 -5.23
CA GLY A 137 1.85 -11.91 -5.73
C GLY A 137 3.21 -11.33 -5.32
N ARG A 138 3.43 -10.04 -5.62
CA ARG A 138 4.67 -9.34 -5.23
C ARG A 138 4.84 -9.26 -3.72
N PHE A 139 3.76 -9.12 -2.95
CA PHE A 139 3.84 -9.13 -1.50
C PHE A 139 4.21 -10.51 -0.95
N LYS A 140 3.65 -11.59 -1.53
CA LYS A 140 4.05 -12.97 -1.22
C LYS A 140 5.55 -13.18 -1.50
N GLU A 141 6.06 -12.73 -2.64
CA GLU A 141 7.49 -12.81 -2.97
C GLU A 141 8.37 -12.01 -2.00
N PHE A 142 7.94 -10.81 -1.60
CA PHE A 142 8.63 -10.03 -0.58
C PHE A 142 8.73 -10.79 0.75
N LEU A 143 7.62 -11.38 1.21
CA LEU A 143 7.60 -12.15 2.47
C LEU A 143 8.48 -13.40 2.39
N LYS A 144 8.48 -14.12 1.26
CA LYS A 144 9.36 -15.28 1.05
C LYS A 144 10.83 -14.88 1.15
N LEU A 145 11.19 -13.72 0.60
CA LEU A 145 12.55 -13.22 0.65
C LEU A 145 12.96 -12.85 2.08
N THR A 146 12.13 -12.08 2.79
CA THR A 146 12.51 -11.50 4.09
C THR A 146 12.37 -12.47 5.26
N PHE A 147 11.41 -13.39 5.20
CA PHE A 147 11.06 -14.29 6.31
C PHE A 147 11.19 -15.78 5.97
N GLY A 148 11.57 -16.12 4.73
CA GLY A 148 11.67 -17.51 4.26
C GLY A 148 10.37 -18.00 3.61
N ALA A 149 10.49 -18.88 2.63
CA ALA A 149 9.33 -19.41 1.90
C ALA A 149 8.49 -20.38 2.74
N GLU A 150 9.13 -21.05 3.69
CA GLU A 150 8.54 -22.00 4.63
C GLU A 150 7.59 -21.34 5.64
N THR A 151 7.80 -20.05 5.96
CA THR A 151 6.97 -19.30 6.92
C THR A 151 5.83 -18.54 6.24
N LEU A 152 5.71 -18.60 4.90
CA LEU A 152 4.76 -17.78 4.15
C LEU A 152 3.31 -17.93 4.64
N SER A 153 2.85 -19.16 4.89
CA SER A 153 1.48 -19.39 5.35
C SER A 153 1.23 -18.71 6.71
N GLU A 154 2.14 -18.91 7.66
CA GLU A 154 2.06 -18.31 8.99
C GLU A 154 2.11 -16.78 8.93
N ASN A 155 2.98 -16.22 8.08
CA ASN A 155 3.07 -14.78 7.88
C ASN A 155 1.77 -14.21 7.32
N LEU A 156 1.17 -14.86 6.32
CA LEU A 156 -0.11 -14.42 5.74
C LEU A 156 -1.23 -14.47 6.79
N ASP A 157 -1.32 -15.55 7.57
CA ASP A 157 -2.30 -15.70 8.66
C ASP A 157 -2.13 -14.59 9.70
N PHE A 158 -0.89 -14.33 10.13
CA PHE A 158 -0.57 -13.29 11.11
C PHE A 158 -0.93 -11.89 10.61
N ILE A 159 -0.53 -11.56 9.37
CA ILE A 159 -0.82 -10.28 8.73
C ILE A 159 -2.32 -10.08 8.56
N ALA A 160 -3.03 -11.11 8.08
CA ALA A 160 -4.48 -11.04 7.90
C ALA A 160 -5.21 -10.83 9.23
N GLY A 161 -4.79 -11.52 10.30
CA GLY A 161 -5.35 -11.36 11.64
C GLY A 161 -5.13 -9.96 12.23
N ALA A 162 -4.03 -9.29 11.88
CA ALA A 162 -3.78 -7.91 12.25
C ALA A 162 -4.63 -6.91 11.44
N LEU A 163 -4.88 -7.18 10.16
CA LEU A 163 -5.65 -6.29 9.29
C LEU A 163 -7.16 -6.37 9.50
N SER A 164 -7.70 -7.56 9.81
CA SER A 164 -9.14 -7.79 9.88
C SER A 164 -9.48 -8.95 10.82
N LYS A 165 -10.57 -8.78 11.59
CA LYS A 165 -11.16 -9.85 12.42
C LYS A 165 -12.21 -10.68 11.68
N LYS A 166 -12.37 -10.50 10.36
CA LYS A 166 -13.36 -11.23 9.56
C LYS A 166 -12.89 -12.64 9.27
N ALA A 167 -13.82 -13.59 9.28
CA ALA A 167 -13.59 -14.98 8.87
C ALA A 167 -13.51 -15.08 7.34
N GLU A 168 -12.37 -14.69 6.76
CA GLU A 168 -12.03 -14.82 5.35
C GLU A 168 -10.63 -15.45 5.22
N SER A 169 -10.27 -15.97 4.03
CA SER A 169 -8.91 -16.47 3.83
C SER A 169 -7.89 -15.33 3.96
N PRO A 170 -6.66 -15.62 4.45
CA PRO A 170 -5.64 -14.59 4.65
C PRO A 170 -5.34 -13.76 3.41
N GLU A 171 -5.20 -14.45 2.28
CA GLU A 171 -4.95 -13.82 0.98
C GLU A 171 -6.09 -12.88 0.57
N LYS A 172 -7.34 -13.26 0.84
CA LYS A 172 -8.50 -12.40 0.56
C LYS A 172 -8.54 -11.18 1.47
N VAL A 173 -8.17 -11.32 2.75
CA VAL A 173 -8.05 -10.18 3.67
C VAL A 173 -7.01 -9.18 3.17
N ILE A 174 -5.82 -9.67 2.80
CA ILE A 174 -4.72 -8.84 2.29
C ILE A 174 -5.10 -8.18 0.96
N ARG A 175 -5.70 -8.93 0.03
CA ARG A 175 -6.21 -8.38 -1.25
C ARG A 175 -7.25 -7.30 -1.02
N ASN A 176 -8.19 -7.51 -0.10
CA ASN A 176 -9.18 -6.51 0.27
C ASN A 176 -8.54 -5.25 0.86
N TYR A 177 -7.52 -5.40 1.71
CA TYR A 177 -6.76 -4.27 2.25
C TYR A 177 -6.14 -3.43 1.14
N PHE A 178 -5.45 -4.06 0.16
CA PHE A 178 -4.89 -3.33 -0.98
C PHE A 178 -5.95 -2.61 -1.82
N LEU A 179 -7.09 -3.26 -2.10
CA LEU A 179 -8.17 -2.67 -2.91
C LEU A 179 -8.89 -1.49 -2.23
N ARG A 180 -9.01 -1.51 -0.90
CA ARG A 180 -9.95 -0.64 -0.18
C ARG A 180 -9.28 0.36 0.73
N ASP A 181 -8.24 -0.05 1.44
CA ASP A 181 -7.75 0.64 2.63
C ASP A 181 -6.32 1.18 2.43
N PHE A 182 -5.45 0.43 1.75
CA PHE A 182 -4.05 0.78 1.54
C PHE A 182 -3.87 2.19 1.00
N TYR A 183 -4.61 2.56 -0.06
CA TYR A 183 -4.46 3.88 -0.66
C TYR A 183 -4.92 5.01 0.28
N ASN A 184 -5.98 4.79 1.06
CA ASN A 184 -6.44 5.78 2.04
C ASN A 184 -5.39 6.01 3.14
N ASP A 185 -4.81 4.91 3.64
CA ASP A 185 -3.71 4.96 4.60
C ASP A 185 -2.50 5.70 4.02
N HIS A 186 -2.16 5.44 2.75
CA HIS A 186 -1.07 6.11 2.02
C HIS A 186 -1.33 7.62 1.85
N VAL A 187 -2.52 8.02 1.40
CA VAL A 187 -2.91 9.44 1.27
C VAL A 187 -2.81 10.15 2.62
N LYS A 188 -3.25 9.51 3.71
CA LYS A 188 -3.15 10.06 5.07
C LYS A 188 -1.71 10.22 5.53
N MET A 189 -0.88 9.18 5.34
CA MET A 189 0.55 9.19 5.69
C MET A 189 1.28 10.35 5.01
N TYR A 190 0.97 10.59 3.74
CA TYR A 190 1.58 11.66 2.93
C TYR A 190 0.84 12.99 3.01
N LYS A 191 -0.07 13.19 3.97
CA LYS A 191 -0.81 14.46 4.17
C LYS A 191 -1.45 14.98 2.87
N LYS A 192 -2.16 14.12 2.15
CA LYS A 192 -2.80 14.39 0.83
C LYS A 192 -1.83 14.71 -0.31
N ARG A 193 -0.60 14.20 -0.23
CA ARG A 193 0.42 14.32 -1.28
C ARG A 193 1.05 12.95 -1.56
N PRO A 194 0.23 11.93 -1.91
CA PRO A 194 0.71 10.57 -2.06
C PRO A 194 1.74 10.49 -3.20
N ILE A 195 2.78 9.68 -2.99
CA ILE A 195 3.82 9.45 -4.00
C ILE A 195 3.54 8.23 -4.88
N TYR A 196 2.64 7.34 -4.42
CA TYR A 196 2.13 6.22 -5.22
C TYR A 196 0.75 6.66 -5.64
N TRP A 197 0.50 6.77 -6.93
CA TRP A 197 -0.76 7.24 -7.47
C TRP A 197 -1.61 6.04 -7.85
N LEU A 198 -2.84 6.02 -7.34
CA LEU A 198 -3.82 4.99 -7.66
C LEU A 198 -4.59 5.41 -8.91
N PHE A 199 -4.27 4.77 -10.03
CA PHE A 199 -5.10 4.77 -11.22
C PHE A 199 -6.26 3.80 -10.99
N THR A 200 -7.49 4.28 -11.12
CA THR A 200 -8.69 3.50 -10.78
C THR A 200 -9.84 3.81 -11.72
N SER A 201 -10.56 2.78 -12.15
CA SER A 201 -11.69 2.92 -13.07
C SER A 201 -12.89 3.64 -12.44
N SER A 202 -13.08 3.51 -11.12
CA SER A 202 -14.04 4.30 -10.36
C SER A 202 -13.86 4.12 -8.86
N GLU A 203 -14.31 5.10 -8.08
CA GLU A 203 -14.31 5.04 -6.60
C GLU A 203 -15.19 3.91 -6.03
N LYS A 204 -16.25 3.52 -6.75
CA LYS A 204 -17.25 2.56 -6.26
C LYS A 204 -17.04 1.16 -6.80
N GLY A 205 -16.82 1.05 -8.11
CA GLY A 205 -16.71 -0.23 -8.79
C GLY A 205 -15.30 -0.81 -8.73
N LYS A 206 -14.26 0.05 -8.84
CA LYS A 206 -12.85 -0.34 -8.74
C LYS A 206 -12.52 -1.57 -9.61
N ALA A 207 -13.15 -1.67 -10.78
CA ALA A 207 -13.00 -2.82 -11.68
C ALA A 207 -11.54 -2.99 -12.12
N PHE A 208 -10.86 -1.89 -12.42
CA PHE A 208 -9.43 -1.85 -12.67
C PHE A 208 -8.78 -0.89 -11.69
N ASN A 209 -7.67 -1.31 -11.07
CA ASN A 209 -6.80 -0.42 -10.31
C ASN A 209 -5.35 -0.79 -10.55
N ALA A 210 -4.48 0.22 -10.55
CA ALA A 210 -3.04 0.05 -10.58
C ALA A 210 -2.37 1.17 -9.78
N LEU A 211 -1.27 0.84 -9.10
CA LEU A 211 -0.40 1.82 -8.48
C LEU A 211 0.74 2.16 -9.43
N VAL A 212 1.09 3.45 -9.44
CA VAL A 212 2.24 3.98 -10.16
C VAL A 212 3.05 4.87 -9.22
N TYR A 213 4.37 4.68 -9.13
CA TYR A 213 5.21 5.55 -8.32
C TYR A 213 5.60 6.81 -9.12
N MET A 214 5.23 7.99 -8.61
CA MET A 214 5.38 9.25 -9.35
C MET A 214 6.82 9.57 -9.75
N HIS A 215 7.83 9.18 -8.97
CA HIS A 215 9.23 9.52 -9.28
C HIS A 215 9.77 8.73 -10.47
N ARG A 216 9.11 7.60 -10.78
CA ARG A 216 9.42 6.73 -11.93
C ARG A 216 8.38 6.87 -13.05
N TYR A 217 7.44 7.80 -12.93
CA TYR A 217 6.45 8.05 -13.99
C TYR A 217 7.16 8.58 -15.24
N ASP A 218 6.75 8.10 -16.40
CA ASP A 218 7.19 8.58 -17.69
C ASP A 218 6.01 8.78 -18.65
N LYS A 219 6.17 9.58 -19.71
CA LYS A 219 5.08 9.90 -20.64
C LYS A 219 4.43 8.69 -21.32
N THR A 220 5.11 7.55 -21.35
CA THR A 220 4.61 6.29 -21.92
C THR A 220 3.86 5.44 -20.91
N THR A 221 3.90 5.76 -19.61
CA THR A 221 3.27 4.97 -18.54
C THR A 221 1.77 4.73 -18.79
N LEU A 222 1.01 5.74 -19.26
CA LEU A 222 -0.41 5.55 -19.54
C LEU A 222 -0.66 4.64 -20.75
N ALA A 223 0.19 4.73 -21.78
CA ALA A 223 0.09 3.89 -22.96
C ALA A 223 0.38 2.42 -22.62
N LYS A 224 1.43 2.17 -21.82
CA LYS A 224 1.76 0.84 -21.28
C LYS A 224 0.64 0.29 -20.40
N MET A 225 0.15 1.09 -19.45
CA MET A 225 -0.98 0.70 -18.59
C MET A 225 -2.19 0.26 -19.40
N ARG A 226 -2.49 0.99 -20.49
CA ARG A 226 -3.60 0.64 -21.38
C ARG A 226 -3.34 -0.67 -22.12
N ILE A 227 -2.19 -0.78 -22.78
CA ILE A 227 -1.90 -1.88 -23.71
C ILE A 227 -1.60 -3.18 -22.97
N ASP A 228 -0.72 -3.12 -21.98
CA ASP A 228 -0.15 -4.30 -21.33
C ASP A 228 -1.03 -4.82 -20.19
N TYR A 229 -1.91 -3.96 -19.62
CA TYR A 229 -2.74 -4.31 -18.48
C TYR A 229 -4.24 -4.17 -18.74
N LEU A 230 -4.73 -3.01 -19.19
CA LEU A 230 -6.18 -2.80 -19.31
C LEU A 230 -6.79 -3.67 -20.41
N LEU A 231 -6.23 -3.64 -21.63
CA LEU A 231 -6.75 -4.42 -22.76
C LEU A 231 -6.58 -5.94 -22.55
N ASP A 232 -5.48 -6.37 -21.93
CA ASP A 232 -5.30 -7.78 -21.53
C ASP A 232 -6.35 -8.19 -20.50
N PHE A 233 -6.61 -7.34 -19.50
CA PHE A 233 -7.62 -7.60 -18.49
C PHE A 233 -9.03 -7.68 -19.09
N GLU A 234 -9.40 -6.74 -19.98
CA GLU A 234 -10.67 -6.80 -20.72
C GLU A 234 -10.81 -8.12 -21.50
N SER A 235 -9.74 -8.56 -22.18
CA SER A 235 -9.73 -9.81 -22.92
C SER A 235 -9.96 -11.03 -22.01
N LYS A 236 -9.35 -11.05 -20.81
CA LYS A 236 -9.57 -12.09 -19.79
C LYS A 236 -11.02 -12.10 -19.30
N LEU A 237 -11.61 -10.92 -19.05
CA LEU A 237 -13.01 -10.81 -18.63
C LEU A 237 -13.99 -11.22 -19.74
N ASP A 238 -13.70 -10.89 -21.00
CA ASP A 238 -14.52 -11.33 -22.13
C ASP A 238 -14.48 -12.85 -22.31
N ALA A 239 -13.32 -13.49 -22.13
CA ALA A 239 -13.22 -14.95 -22.13
C ALA A 239 -14.04 -15.57 -20.99
N GLN A 240 -13.99 -14.99 -19.78
CA GLN A 240 -14.81 -15.41 -18.65
C GLN A 240 -16.31 -15.24 -18.94
N ARG A 241 -16.69 -14.14 -19.61
CA ARG A 241 -18.08 -13.87 -20.01
C ARG A 241 -18.59 -14.97 -20.94
N SER A 242 -17.84 -15.32 -21.97
CA SER A 242 -18.21 -16.38 -22.91
C SER A 242 -18.34 -17.75 -22.24
N LEU A 243 -17.52 -18.07 -21.24
CA LEU A 243 -17.66 -19.31 -20.46
C LEU A 243 -18.95 -19.34 -19.64
N LEU A 244 -19.28 -18.25 -18.95
CA LEU A 244 -20.52 -18.14 -18.18
C LEU A 244 -21.76 -18.21 -19.06
N GLU A 245 -21.76 -17.53 -20.21
CA GLU A 245 -22.86 -17.58 -21.19
C GLU A 245 -23.09 -19.01 -21.73
N LYS A 246 -22.00 -19.73 -21.99
CA LYS A 246 -22.06 -21.14 -22.38
C LYS A 246 -22.64 -22.01 -21.27
N GLU A 247 -22.16 -21.85 -20.03
CA GLU A 247 -22.68 -22.58 -18.86
C GLU A 247 -24.18 -22.36 -18.66
N ILE A 248 -24.66 -21.12 -18.78
CA ILE A 248 -26.08 -20.77 -18.66
C ILE A 248 -26.90 -21.48 -19.75
N THR A 249 -26.38 -21.51 -20.98
CA THR A 249 -27.04 -22.15 -22.12
C THR A 249 -27.13 -23.67 -21.93
N GLU A 250 -26.05 -24.31 -21.47
CA GLU A 250 -25.97 -25.76 -21.27
C GLU A 250 -26.73 -26.24 -20.01
N ASN A 251 -26.83 -25.42 -18.96
CA ASN A 251 -27.43 -25.75 -17.67
C ASN A 251 -28.65 -24.87 -17.30
N SER A 252 -29.51 -24.56 -18.27
CA SER A 252 -30.63 -23.61 -18.16
C SER A 252 -31.62 -23.80 -16.99
N LYS A 253 -31.68 -24.99 -16.37
CA LYS A 253 -32.55 -25.25 -15.20
C LYS A 253 -31.92 -24.89 -13.85
N ASN A 254 -30.59 -24.71 -13.79
CA ASN A 254 -29.82 -24.43 -12.56
C ASN A 254 -28.77 -23.30 -12.76
N SER A 255 -29.02 -22.37 -13.69
CA SER A 255 -28.07 -21.32 -14.12
C SER A 255 -27.99 -20.09 -13.20
N GLY A 256 -28.82 -19.99 -12.15
CA GLY A 256 -28.97 -18.73 -11.38
C GLY A 256 -27.68 -18.18 -10.76
N LYS A 257 -26.72 -19.03 -10.38
CA LYS A 257 -25.40 -18.57 -9.91
C LYS A 257 -24.58 -17.95 -11.05
N ALA A 258 -24.48 -18.65 -12.18
CA ALA A 258 -23.77 -18.18 -13.36
C ALA A 258 -24.40 -16.88 -13.93
N GLU A 259 -25.73 -16.75 -13.91
CA GLU A 259 -26.43 -15.52 -14.29
C GLU A 259 -26.07 -14.32 -13.39
N SER A 260 -25.97 -14.54 -12.08
CA SER A 260 -25.57 -13.51 -11.12
C SER A 260 -24.11 -13.09 -11.30
N GLU A 261 -23.22 -14.05 -11.56
CA GLU A 261 -21.81 -13.78 -11.87
C GLU A 261 -21.66 -13.04 -13.20
N LEU A 262 -22.39 -13.45 -14.25
CA LEU A 262 -22.43 -12.78 -15.54
C LEU A 262 -22.93 -11.32 -15.40
N ALA A 263 -23.96 -11.08 -14.58
CA ALA A 263 -24.45 -9.74 -14.32
C ALA A 263 -23.42 -8.84 -13.60
N LYS A 264 -22.63 -9.40 -12.68
CA LYS A 264 -21.52 -8.66 -12.03
C LYS A 264 -20.39 -8.39 -13.03
N LEU A 265 -20.03 -9.37 -13.83
CA LEU A 265 -18.99 -9.28 -14.84
C LEU A 265 -19.33 -8.22 -15.90
N ASN A 266 -20.56 -8.20 -16.40
CA ASN A 266 -21.02 -7.18 -17.34
C ASN A 266 -20.98 -5.77 -16.76
N LYS A 267 -21.21 -5.60 -15.45
CA LYS A 267 -21.03 -4.29 -14.79
C LYS A 267 -19.57 -3.86 -14.79
N LYS A 268 -18.63 -4.78 -14.49
CA LYS A 268 -17.19 -4.50 -14.58
C LYS A 268 -16.79 -4.11 -16.00
N ILE A 269 -17.15 -4.92 -17.01
CA ILE A 269 -16.82 -4.65 -18.40
C ILE A 269 -17.36 -3.28 -18.85
N ASN A 270 -18.60 -2.94 -18.53
CA ASN A 270 -19.17 -1.63 -18.87
C ASN A 270 -18.46 -0.44 -18.19
N GLU A 271 -17.87 -0.66 -17.01
CA GLU A 271 -17.03 0.34 -16.35
C GLU A 271 -15.67 0.47 -17.06
N LEU A 272 -15.04 -0.66 -17.41
CA LEU A 272 -13.76 -0.68 -18.09
C LEU A 272 -13.81 -0.02 -19.48
N VAL A 273 -14.84 -0.27 -20.27
CA VAL A 273 -15.01 0.37 -21.59
C VAL A 273 -14.99 1.90 -21.49
N LYS A 274 -15.65 2.46 -20.47
CA LYS A 274 -15.65 3.92 -20.23
C LYS A 274 -14.29 4.41 -19.76
N TYR A 275 -13.62 3.61 -18.94
CA TYR A 275 -12.29 3.94 -18.44
C TYR A 275 -11.24 3.86 -19.55
N ASP A 276 -11.32 2.88 -20.45
CA ASP A 276 -10.43 2.71 -21.60
C ASP A 276 -10.47 3.94 -22.52
N GLU A 277 -11.66 4.45 -22.82
CA GLU A 277 -11.81 5.67 -23.63
C GLU A 277 -11.10 6.87 -22.97
N LEU A 278 -11.27 7.06 -21.66
CA LEU A 278 -10.60 8.13 -20.92
C LEU A 278 -9.09 7.93 -20.87
N LEU A 279 -8.63 6.71 -20.60
CA LEU A 279 -7.22 6.36 -20.51
C LEU A 279 -6.53 6.54 -21.86
N LYS A 280 -7.17 6.11 -22.95
CA LYS A 280 -6.70 6.31 -24.32
C LYS A 280 -6.50 7.80 -24.62
N ASN A 281 -7.53 8.62 -24.38
CA ASN A 281 -7.47 10.05 -24.66
C ASN A 281 -6.35 10.77 -23.87
N LYS A 282 -6.05 10.30 -22.66
CA LYS A 282 -4.96 10.83 -21.82
C LYS A 282 -3.59 10.26 -22.20
N ALA A 283 -3.52 9.00 -22.62
CA ALA A 283 -2.29 8.38 -23.13
C ALA A 283 -1.82 9.08 -24.42
N ASP A 284 -2.75 9.44 -25.32
CA ASP A 284 -2.46 10.18 -26.55
C ASP A 284 -1.88 11.58 -26.29
N GLN A 285 -2.12 12.16 -25.09
CA GLN A 285 -1.56 13.45 -24.68
C GLN A 285 -0.10 13.35 -24.24
N MET A 286 0.44 12.15 -24.00
CA MET A 286 1.83 11.93 -23.56
C MET A 286 2.23 12.85 -22.40
N ILE A 287 1.37 12.91 -21.38
CA ILE A 287 1.49 13.83 -20.25
C ILE A 287 2.86 13.64 -19.58
N GLU A 288 3.61 14.73 -19.44
CA GLU A 288 4.83 14.77 -18.64
C GLU A 288 4.55 15.44 -17.28
N ILE A 289 5.31 15.04 -16.28
CA ILE A 289 5.27 15.64 -14.94
C ILE A 289 6.63 16.26 -14.63
N ASP A 290 6.64 17.23 -13.72
CA ASP A 290 7.85 17.80 -13.16
C ASP A 290 7.76 17.69 -11.64
N LEU A 291 8.68 16.98 -10.99
CA LEU A 291 8.63 16.82 -9.54
C LEU A 291 8.68 18.16 -8.78
N ASP A 292 9.26 19.21 -9.37
CA ASP A 292 9.36 20.54 -8.76
C ASP A 292 7.99 21.27 -8.71
N ASP A 293 7.03 20.91 -9.58
CA ASP A 293 5.64 21.38 -9.49
C ASP A 293 4.93 20.86 -8.21
N GLY A 294 5.50 19.83 -7.58
CA GLY A 294 4.93 19.16 -6.43
C GLY A 294 3.78 18.21 -6.76
N VAL A 295 3.37 17.42 -5.77
CA VAL A 295 2.38 16.34 -5.98
C VAL A 295 1.04 16.87 -6.47
N VAL A 296 0.53 17.94 -5.84
CA VAL A 296 -0.84 18.43 -6.07
C VAL A 296 -1.04 18.90 -7.51
N GLU A 297 -0.10 19.64 -8.08
CA GLU A 297 -0.22 20.17 -9.43
C GLU A 297 -0.05 19.08 -10.48
N ASN A 298 0.87 18.14 -10.28
CA ASN A 298 1.01 17.00 -11.18
C ASN A 298 -0.20 16.08 -11.13
N TYR A 299 -0.76 15.82 -9.94
CA TYR A 299 -1.90 14.92 -9.77
C TYR A 299 -3.14 15.39 -10.55
N LYS A 300 -3.36 16.71 -10.63
CA LYS A 300 -4.46 17.31 -11.41
C LYS A 300 -4.38 16.99 -12.91
N LYS A 301 -3.18 16.78 -13.46
CA LYS A 301 -2.99 16.43 -14.89
C LYS A 301 -3.72 15.12 -15.24
N PHE A 302 -3.90 14.24 -14.26
CA PHE A 302 -4.54 12.93 -14.37
C PHE A 302 -6.00 12.88 -13.91
N GLU A 303 -6.66 14.04 -13.78
CA GLU A 303 -8.07 14.12 -13.38
C GLU A 303 -8.93 13.14 -14.20
N GLY A 304 -9.78 12.39 -13.47
CA GLY A 304 -10.65 11.35 -14.03
C GLY A 304 -10.01 9.97 -14.10
N LEU A 305 -8.67 9.85 -14.11
CA LEU A 305 -7.98 8.56 -14.12
C LEU A 305 -7.52 8.07 -12.75
N VAL A 306 -7.23 9.00 -11.85
CA VAL A 306 -6.69 8.73 -10.52
C VAL A 306 -7.74 8.92 -9.43
N GLY A 307 -7.58 8.18 -8.32
CA GLY A 307 -8.48 8.27 -7.16
C GLY A 307 -8.42 9.64 -6.48
N LYS A 308 -9.36 9.94 -5.58
CA LYS A 308 -9.36 11.23 -4.85
C LYS A 308 -8.30 11.27 -3.74
N ILE A 309 -7.76 12.48 -3.48
CA ILE A 309 -6.78 12.78 -2.42
C ILE A 309 -7.25 13.90 -1.49
#